data_AF-A0A1I6KN70-F1
#
_entry.id   AF-A0A1I6KN70-F1
#
_cell.length_a   1.000
_cell.length_b   1.000
_cell.length_c   1.000
_cell.angle_alpha   90.00
_cell.angle_beta   90.00
_cell.angle_gamma   90.00
#
_symmetry.space_group_name_H-M   'P 1'
#
loop_
_entity.id
_entity.type
_entity.pdbx_description
1 polymer ?
#
loop_
_entity_poly.entity_id
_entity_poly.type
_entity_poly.pdbx_seq_one_letter_code
_entity_poly.pdbx_strand_id
1 'polypeptide(L)' 'MPELSPESLVELFTVAVELVAMVLLSTLGLLAERAGFAALASGFEPVSLWLVGVGAVALYAGVYMIGYQRLLGRVLTTAA' A
#
# COMPACT_ATOMS: atom_id res chain seq x y z
N MET A 1 33.16 -10.59 3.80
CA MET A 1 32.02 -9.64 3.79
C MET A 1 31.13 -10.08 2.66
N PRO A 2 29.80 -10.17 2.81
CA PRO A 2 28.94 -10.43 1.67
C PRO A 2 29.25 -9.35 0.62
N GLU A 3 29.70 -9.77 -0.57
CA GLU A 3 29.92 -8.85 -1.68
C GLU A 3 28.54 -8.34 -2.09
N LEU A 4 28.28 -7.06 -1.81
CA LEU A 4 27.07 -6.39 -2.27
C LEU A 4 27.24 -6.16 -3.77
N SER A 5 26.77 -7.11 -4.56
CA SER A 5 26.77 -6.95 -6.00
C SER A 5 25.76 -5.87 -6.41
N PRO A 6 25.98 -5.19 -7.55
CA PRO A 6 25.07 -4.16 -8.05
C PRO A 6 23.62 -4.64 -8.15
N GLU A 7 23.40 -5.91 -8.52
CA GLU A 7 22.07 -6.51 -8.60
C GLU A 7 21.38 -6.60 -7.24
N SER A 8 22.08 -6.99 -6.17
CA SER A 8 21.51 -7.05 -4.81
C SER A 8 21.14 -5.66 -4.28
N LEU A 9 21.89 -4.62 -4.65
CA LEU A 9 21.55 -3.24 -4.28
C LEU A 9 20.28 -2.75 -4.98
N VAL A 10 20.12 -3.06 -6.26
CA VAL A 10 18.90 -2.71 -7.03
C VAL A 10 17.68 -3.45 -6.48
N GLU A 11 17.83 -4.72 -6.14
CA GLU A 11 16.76 -5.50 -5.52
C GLU A 11 16.34 -4.91 -4.16
N LEU A 12 17.31 -4.62 -3.28
CA LEU A 12 17.05 -4.01 -1.98
C LEU A 12 16.35 -2.66 -2.11
N PHE A 13 16.79 -1.82 -3.04
CA PHE A 13 16.14 -0.54 -3.33
C PHE A 13 14.71 -0.73 -3.80
N THR A 14 14.46 -1.70 -4.69
CA THR A 14 13.11 -2.01 -5.19
C THR A 14 12.19 -2.45 -4.07
N VAL A 15 12.65 -3.34 -3.19
CA VAL A 15 11.89 -3.79 -2.01
C VAL A 15 11.60 -2.62 -1.07
N ALA A 16 12.57 -1.73 -0.84
CA ALA A 16 12.38 -0.56 0.01
C ALA A 16 11.31 0.38 -0.56
N VAL A 17 11.34 0.65 -1.87
CA VAL A 17 10.33 1.47 -2.55
C VAL A 17 8.94 0.84 -2.46
N GLU A 18 8.82 -0.47 -2.69
CA GLU A 18 7.55 -1.18 -2.56
C GLU A 18 7.02 -1.16 -1.13
N LEU A 19 7.89 -1.33 -0.12
CA LEU A 19 7.51 -1.24 1.28
C LEU A 19 6.98 0.16 1.63
N VAL A 20 7.66 1.21 1.18
CA VAL A 20 7.21 2.60 1.37
C VAL A 20 5.88 2.83 0.67
N ALA A 21 5.73 2.38 -0.58
CA ALA A 21 4.48 2.50 -1.32
C ALA A 21 3.32 1.77 -0.62
N MET A 22 3.55 0.56 -0.12
CA MET A 22 2.58 -0.22 0.65
C MET A 22 2.08 0.56 1.86
N VAL A 23 3.00 1.10 2.67
CA VAL A 23 2.68 1.85 3.88
C VAL A 23 1.92 3.13 3.55
N LEU A 24 2.40 3.89 2.56
CA LEU A 24 1.77 5.15 2.15
C LEU A 24 0.36 4.95 1.63
N LEU A 25 0.16 4.04 0.67
CA LEU A 25 -1.16 3.76 0.11
C LEU A 25 -2.13 3.25 1.17
N SER A 26 -1.68 2.38 2.07
CA SER A 26 -2.52 1.85 3.15
C SER A 26 -2.92 2.94 4.14
N THR A 27 -1.97 3.80 4.53
CA THR A 27 -2.21 4.88 5.49
C THR A 27 -3.13 5.96 4.90
N LEU A 28 -2.85 6.40 3.68
CA LEU A 28 -3.67 7.39 2.97
C LEU A 28 -5.07 6.83 2.68
N GLY A 29 -5.16 5.56 2.28
CA GLY A 29 -6.43 4.90 2.06
C GLY A 29 -7.27 4.83 3.33
N LEU A 30 -6.69 4.45 4.46
CA LEU A 30 -7.39 4.42 5.76
C LEU A 30 -7.85 5.82 6.20
N LEU A 31 -7.02 6.85 5.99
CA LEU A 31 -7.40 8.23 6.29
C LEU A 31 -8.56 8.70 5.40
N ALA A 32 -8.53 8.38 4.10
CA ALA A 32 -9.59 8.70 3.16
C ALA A 32 -10.91 8.01 3.52
N GLU A 33 -10.88 6.72 3.87
CA GLU A 33 -12.04 5.97 4.34
C GLU A 33 -12.66 6.61 5.60
N ARG A 34 -11.83 6.94 6.60
CA ARG A 34 -12.31 7.59 7.83
C ARG A 34 -12.96 8.94 7.54
N ALA A 35 -12.35 9.75 6.67
CA ALA A 35 -12.92 11.04 6.28
C ALA A 35 -14.22 10.88 5.49
N GLY A 36 -14.25 9.95 4.53
CA GLY A 36 -15.42 9.69 3.68
C GLY A 36 -16.61 9.17 4.48
N PHE A 37 -16.41 8.19 5.36
CA PHE A 37 -17.48 7.67 6.22
C PHE A 37 -17.96 8.69 7.26
N ALA A 38 -17.04 9.47 7.85
CA ALA A 38 -17.43 10.54 8.76
C ALA A 38 -18.28 11.60 8.06
N ALA A 39 -17.90 11.98 6.83
CA ALA A 39 -18.67 12.91 6.01
C ALA A 39 -20.07 12.32 5.68
N LEU A 40 -20.15 11.08 5.20
CA LEU A 40 -21.43 10.40 4.92
C LEU A 40 -22.35 10.37 6.15
N ALA A 41 -21.81 10.13 7.34
CA ALA A 41 -22.57 10.11 8.60
C ALA A 41 -23.10 11.50 8.99
N SER A 42 -22.44 12.58 8.55
CA SER A 42 -22.87 13.96 8.80
C SER A 42 -23.86 14.50 7.76
N GLY A 43 -23.97 13.83 6.62
CA GLY A 43 -24.80 14.25 5.50
C GLY A 43 -24.22 13.78 4.17
N PHE A 44 -25.05 13.70 3.13
CA PHE A 44 -24.57 13.26 1.83
C PHE A 44 -23.89 14.41 1.08
N GLU A 45 -22.60 14.24 0.79
CA GLU A 45 -21.85 15.08 -0.15
C GLU A 45 -21.17 14.20 -1.20
N PRO A 46 -21.18 14.54 -2.51
CA PRO A 46 -20.54 13.73 -3.55
C PRO A 46 -19.05 13.42 -3.28
N VAL A 47 -18.34 14.34 -2.61
CA VAL A 47 -16.93 14.16 -2.22
C VAL A 47 -16.75 13.03 -1.20
N SER A 48 -17.75 12.76 -0.37
CA SER A 48 -17.69 11.71 0.65
C SER A 48 -17.63 10.30 0.03
N LEU A 49 -18.43 10.06 -1.01
CA LEU A 49 -18.36 8.82 -1.80
C LEU A 49 -17.05 8.71 -2.57
N TRP A 50 -16.54 9.82 -3.11
CA TRP A 50 -15.24 9.83 -3.77
C TRP A 50 -14.11 9.44 -2.80
N LEU A 51 -14.12 9.98 -1.57
CA LEU A 51 -13.14 9.65 -0.55
C LEU A 51 -13.19 8.17 -0.14
N VAL A 52 -14.38 7.61 0.07
CA VAL A 52 -14.56 6.16 0.32
C VAL A 52 -14.03 5.35 -0.87
N GLY A 53 -14.43 5.71 -2.10
CA GLY A 53 -14.01 4.97 -3.30
C GLY A 53 -12.49 4.98 -3.51
N VAL A 54 -11.85 6.14 -3.40
CA VAL A 54 -10.38 6.25 -3.53
C VAL A 54 -9.67 5.60 -2.35
N GLY A 55 -10.24 5.69 -1.14
CA GLY A 55 -9.76 5.00 0.05
C GLY A 55 -9.69 3.49 -0.16
N ALA A 56 -10.77 2.89 -0.64
CA ALA A 56 -10.86 1.47 -0.95
C ALA A 56 -9.83 1.04 -2.00
N VAL A 57 -9.68 1.83 -3.08
CA VAL A 57 -8.68 1.57 -4.13
C VAL A 57 -7.27 1.65 -3.58
N ALA A 58 -6.95 2.67 -2.78
CA ALA A 58 -5.64 2.83 -2.17
C ALA A 58 -5.30 1.69 -1.20
N LEU A 59 -6.27 1.26 -0.38
CA LEU A 59 -6.13 0.12 0.51
C LEU A 59 -5.92 -1.19 -0.26
N TYR A 60 -6.67 -1.42 -1.34
CA TYR A 60 -6.48 -2.60 -2.19
C TYR A 60 -5.08 -2.60 -2.83
N ALA A 61 -4.64 -1.47 -3.37
CA ALA A 61 -3.31 -1.35 -3.97
C ALA A 61 -2.20 -1.55 -2.93
N GLY A 62 -2.29 -0.90 -1.76
CA GLY A 62 -1.31 -0.99 -0.70
C GLY A 62 -1.25 -2.39 -0.08
N VAL A 63 -2.37 -2.85 0.49
CA VAL A 63 -2.41 -4.09 1.28
C VAL A 63 -2.32 -5.33 0.39
N TYR A 64 -3.15 -5.41 -0.66
CA TYR A 64 -3.25 -6.62 -1.46
C TYR A 64 -2.23 -6.67 -2.58
N MET A 65 -2.21 -5.67 -3.47
CA MET A 65 -1.33 -5.73 -4.65
C MET A 65 0.15 -5.62 -4.31
N ILE A 66 0.52 -4.80 -3.33
CA ILE A 66 1.93 -4.61 -2.94
C ILE A 66 2.29 -5.49 -1.75
N GLY A 67 1.56 -5.36 -0.64
CA GLY A 67 1.85 -6.11 0.60
C GLY A 67 1.76 -7.62 0.42
N TYR A 68 0.60 -8.11 -0.04
CA TYR A 68 0.36 -9.54 -0.16
C TYR A 68 1.00 -10.15 -1.42
N GLN A 69 0.70 -9.63 -2.60
CA GLN A 69 1.14 -10.27 -3.85
C GLN A 69 2.64 -10.11 -4.12
N ARG A 70 3.25 -8.97 -3.79
CA ARG A 70 4.66 -8.70 -4.10
C ARG A 70 5.57 -8.96 -2.92
N LEU A 71 5.37 -8.27 -1.80
CA LEU A 71 6.30 -8.33 -0.66
C LEU A 71 6.23 -9.69 0.03
N LEU A 72 5.05 -10.14 0.47
CA LEU A 72 4.89 -11.47 1.06
C LEU A 72 5.20 -12.58 0.05
N GLY A 73 4.76 -12.44 -1.19
CA GLY A 73 5.12 -13.36 -2.28
C GLY A 73 6.62 -13.57 -2.39
N ARG A 74 7.42 -12.49 -2.43
CA ARG A 74 8.88 -12.56 -2.46
C ARG A 74 9.46 -13.25 -1.22
N VAL A 75 9.04 -12.85 -0.02
CA VAL A 75 9.54 -13.44 1.23
C VAL A 75 9.31 -14.95 1.27
N LEU A 76 8.12 -15.41 0.86
CA LEU A 76 7.79 -16.83 0.83
C LEU A 76 8.62 -17.59 -0.21
N THR A 77 8.90 -16.99 -1.37
CA THR A 77 9.75 -17.63 -2.39
C THR A 77 11.23 -17.65 -2.01
N THR A 78 11.72 -16.65 -1.27
CA THR A 78 13.12 -16.61 -0.82
C THR A 78 13.38 -17.53 0.37
N ALA A 79 12.36 -17.81 1.18
CA ALA A 79 12.47 -18.66 2.37
C ALA A 79 12.29 -20.16 2.10
N ALA A 80 11.88 -20.55 0.88
CA ALA A 80 11.67 -21.94 0.44
C ALA A 80 12.90 -22.52 -0.25
#